data_AF-A0A2K3MSF2-F1
#
_entry.id   AF-A0A2K3MSF2-F1
#
_cell.length_a   1.000
_cell.length_b   1.000
_cell.length_c   1.000
_cell.angle_alpha   90.00
_cell.angle_beta   90.00
_cell.angle_gamma   90.00
#
_symmetry.space_group_name_H-M   'P 1'
#
loop_
_entity.id
_entity.type
_entity.pdbx_description
1 polymer ?
#
loop_
_entity_poly.entity_id
_entity_poly.type
_entity_poly.pdbx_seq_one_letter_code
_entity_poly.pdbx_strand_id
1 'polypeptide(L)'
;MVGKSMTVTSREKLASLMHSAKLAIDIPSKLELLRKLKNELPQEDPVILTEFLPPLFDFLSDRFSPVRKFVTEMVGEIGLNNTEFLPDIVPMLIDILDDDTPAVVRQAILCGIDLFSSTLEKIAIQGLYSSELESALESAWECMLKFKDKVYSIAFQNGRSGAKLLALKFVEAVIRLYTLDPNGSTEPTSHHGITFQVRSHNMITLSKTFVPIYC
;
A
#
# COMPACT_ATOMS: atom_id res chain seq x y z
N MET A 1 -10.46 31.65 15.12
CA MET A 1 -11.68 31.26 14.37
C MET A 1 -11.46 31.05 12.87
N VAL A 2 -10.36 31.54 12.26
CA VAL A 2 -10.08 31.36 10.82
C VAL A 2 -9.73 29.92 10.43
N GLY A 3 -8.97 29.18 11.25
CA GLY A 3 -8.58 27.80 10.94
C GLY A 3 -9.76 26.81 10.84
N LYS A 4 -10.76 26.93 11.72
CA LYS A 4 -11.92 26.02 11.74
C LYS A 4 -12.89 26.26 10.56
N SER A 5 -12.94 27.48 10.03
CA SER A 5 -13.78 27.80 8.87
C SER A 5 -13.16 27.29 7.56
N MET A 6 -11.83 27.34 7.45
CA MET A 6 -11.11 26.89 6.25
C MET A 6 -11.11 25.36 6.12
N THR A 7 -11.00 24.62 7.23
CA THR A 7 -11.06 23.15 7.20
C THR A 7 -12.44 22.61 6.82
N VAL A 8 -13.52 23.27 7.25
CA VAL A 8 -14.89 22.91 6.89
C VAL A 8 -15.12 23.08 5.37
N THR A 9 -14.68 24.21 4.79
CA THR A 9 -14.79 24.42 3.33
C THR A 9 -14.00 23.39 2.53
N SER A 10 -12.81 22.99 3.00
CA SER A 10 -12.01 21.94 2.33
C SER A 10 -12.70 20.57 2.38
N ARG A 11 -13.28 20.20 3.53
CA ARG A 11 -14.01 18.93 3.68
C ARG A 11 -15.27 18.88 2.79
N GLU A 12 -16.04 19.96 2.74
CA GLU A 12 -17.20 20.08 1.83
C GLU A 12 -16.80 19.95 0.37
N LYS A 13 -15.64 20.52 0.00
CA LYS A 13 -15.09 20.41 -1.34
C LYS A 13 -14.70 18.96 -1.68
N LEU A 14 -14.04 18.25 -0.78
CA LEU A 14 -13.72 16.83 -0.96
C LEU A 14 -15.00 15.98 -1.11
N ALA A 15 -16.00 16.22 -0.27
CA ALA A 15 -17.30 15.54 -0.36
C ALA A 15 -18.02 15.82 -1.68
N SER A 16 -17.97 17.06 -2.17
CA SER A 16 -18.52 17.45 -3.47
C SER A 16 -17.80 16.78 -4.63
N LEU A 17 -16.46 16.70 -4.60
CA LEU A 17 -15.66 15.97 -5.59
C LEU A 17 -16.03 14.48 -5.61
N MET A 18 -16.12 13.85 -4.44
CA MET A 18 -16.50 12.45 -4.27
C MET A 18 -17.88 12.16 -4.87
N HIS A 19 -18.87 12.97 -4.50
CA HIS A 19 -20.24 12.83 -5.00
C HIS A 19 -20.31 13.04 -6.51
N SER A 20 -19.64 14.08 -7.03
CA SER A 20 -19.58 14.35 -8.46
C SER A 20 -18.91 13.21 -9.23
N ALA A 21 -17.85 12.62 -8.67
CA ALA A 21 -17.17 11.47 -9.27
C ALA A 21 -18.09 10.25 -9.33
N LYS A 22 -18.89 9.99 -8.28
CA LYS A 22 -19.88 8.89 -8.28
C LYS A 22 -20.95 9.07 -9.36
N LEU A 23 -21.41 10.31 -9.58
CA LEU A 23 -22.45 10.61 -10.58
C LEU A 23 -21.92 10.69 -12.02
N ALA A 24 -20.61 10.85 -12.22
CA ALA A 24 -20.03 10.96 -13.55
C ALA A 24 -20.29 9.69 -14.38
N ILE A 25 -20.83 9.88 -15.59
CA ILE A 25 -21.27 8.78 -16.45
C ILE A 25 -20.17 8.28 -17.38
N ASP A 26 -19.19 9.10 -17.72
CA ASP A 26 -18.10 8.79 -18.63
C ASP A 26 -16.75 8.67 -17.92
N ILE A 27 -15.83 7.93 -18.54
CA ILE A 27 -14.50 7.64 -17.99
C ILE A 27 -13.67 8.93 -17.82
N PRO A 28 -13.54 9.81 -18.84
CA PRO A 28 -12.76 11.05 -18.69
C PRO A 28 -13.20 11.91 -17.51
N SER A 29 -14.49 12.22 -17.40
CA SER A 29 -14.99 13.08 -16.32
C SER A 29 -14.77 12.47 -14.94
N LYS A 30 -14.99 11.16 -14.79
CA LYS A 30 -14.78 10.45 -13.53
C LYS A 30 -13.31 10.47 -13.11
N LEU A 31 -12.40 10.18 -14.04
CA LEU A 31 -10.95 10.21 -13.77
C LEU A 31 -10.43 11.61 -13.46
N GLU A 32 -10.94 12.65 -14.12
CA GLU A 32 -10.60 14.04 -13.79
C GLU A 32 -10.99 14.40 -12.35
N LEU A 33 -12.19 14.02 -11.93
CA LEU A 33 -12.68 14.28 -10.57
C LEU A 33 -11.89 13.49 -9.52
N LEU A 34 -11.60 12.22 -9.77
CA LEU A 34 -10.79 11.39 -8.88
C LEU A 34 -9.34 11.88 -8.79
N ARG A 35 -8.76 12.41 -9.87
CA ARG A 35 -7.43 13.02 -9.84
C ARG A 35 -7.41 14.30 -9.02
N LYS A 36 -8.44 15.14 -9.14
CA LYS A 36 -8.60 16.32 -8.28
C LYS A 36 -8.74 15.92 -6.82
N LEU A 37 -9.57 14.92 -6.54
CA LEU A 37 -9.73 14.38 -5.19
C LEU A 37 -8.40 13.87 -4.62
N LYS A 38 -7.64 13.08 -5.38
CA LYS A 38 -6.31 12.60 -4.99
C LYS A 38 -5.36 13.73 -4.61
N ASN A 39 -5.32 14.79 -5.41
CA ASN A 39 -4.41 15.92 -5.18
C ASN A 39 -4.82 16.79 -3.98
N GLU A 40 -6.10 16.81 -3.63
CA GLU A 40 -6.63 17.66 -2.57
C GLU A 40 -6.82 16.92 -1.23
N LEU A 41 -6.80 15.58 -1.24
CA LEU A 41 -6.96 14.75 -0.05
C LEU A 41 -5.68 14.84 0.83
N PRO A 42 -5.77 15.39 2.05
CA PRO A 42 -4.61 15.52 2.93
C PRO A 42 -4.15 14.14 3.43
N GLN A 43 -2.95 13.72 3.04
CA GLN A 43 -2.38 12.42 3.40
C GLN A 43 -1.88 12.35 4.85
N GLU A 44 -1.68 13.50 5.51
CA GLU A 44 -1.14 13.61 6.87
C GLU A 44 -2.26 13.75 7.93
N ASP A 45 -3.53 13.82 7.51
CA ASP A 45 -4.67 13.97 8.42
C ASP A 45 -5.46 12.65 8.51
N PRO A 46 -5.18 11.81 9.53
CA PRO A 46 -5.82 10.50 9.66
C PRO A 46 -7.33 10.61 9.89
N VAL A 47 -7.83 11.73 10.44
CA VAL A 47 -9.27 11.94 10.65
C VAL A 47 -9.98 12.11 9.31
N ILE A 48 -9.39 12.90 8.41
CA ILE A 48 -9.92 13.06 7.05
C ILE A 48 -9.77 11.77 6.26
N LEU A 49 -8.63 11.07 6.34
CA LEU A 49 -8.47 9.78 5.67
C LEU A 49 -9.52 8.75 6.12
N THR A 50 -9.76 8.63 7.43
CA THR A 50 -10.78 7.73 7.98
C THR A 50 -12.18 8.01 7.41
N GLU A 51 -12.50 9.28 7.17
CA GLU A 51 -13.79 9.68 6.58
C GLU A 51 -13.90 9.34 5.09
N PHE A 52 -12.83 9.57 4.32
CA PHE A 52 -12.87 9.49 2.85
C PHE A 52 -12.42 8.14 2.28
N LEU A 53 -11.76 7.30 3.08
CA LEU A 53 -11.29 5.98 2.63
C LEU A 53 -12.45 5.02 2.32
N PRO A 54 -13.50 4.87 3.15
CA PRO A 54 -14.61 3.96 2.82
C PRO A 54 -15.36 4.36 1.53
N PRO A 55 -15.70 5.65 1.28
CA PRO A 55 -16.27 6.06 0.01
C PRO A 55 -15.36 5.87 -1.21
N LEU A 56 -14.02 5.87 -1.03
CA LEU A 56 -13.08 5.53 -2.11
C LEU A 56 -13.18 4.05 -2.49
N PHE A 57 -13.37 3.15 -1.51
CA PHE A 57 -13.49 1.72 -1.76
C PHE A 57 -14.67 1.38 -2.68
N ASP A 58 -15.76 2.15 -2.66
CA ASP A 58 -16.87 1.97 -3.59
C ASP A 58 -16.43 2.01 -5.07
N PHE A 59 -15.42 2.83 -5.41
CA PHE A 59 -14.92 2.94 -6.77
C PHE A 59 -14.03 1.75 -7.19
N LEU A 60 -13.59 0.93 -6.25
CA LEU A 60 -12.90 -0.33 -6.55
C LEU A 60 -13.85 -1.34 -7.21
N SER A 61 -15.17 -1.13 -7.14
CA SER A 61 -16.19 -1.90 -7.86
C SER A 61 -16.79 -1.14 -9.06
N ASP A 62 -16.15 -0.06 -9.53
CA ASP A 62 -16.68 0.72 -10.64
C ASP A 62 -16.78 -0.11 -11.93
N ARG A 63 -17.83 0.14 -12.73
CA ARG A 63 -18.03 -0.51 -14.03
C ARG A 63 -16.86 -0.29 -15.00
N PHE A 64 -16.09 0.78 -14.82
CA PHE A 64 -14.98 1.12 -15.69
C PHE A 64 -13.65 0.67 -15.09
N SER A 65 -12.98 -0.28 -15.74
CA SER A 65 -11.67 -0.76 -15.27
C SER A 65 -10.57 0.31 -15.19
N PRO A 66 -10.52 1.39 -16.01
CA PRO A 66 -9.58 2.48 -15.79
C PRO A 66 -9.79 3.20 -14.44
N VAL A 67 -11.03 3.27 -13.97
CA VAL A 67 -11.38 3.89 -12.68
C VAL A 67 -10.92 2.99 -11.54
N ARG A 68 -11.27 1.68 -11.60
CA ARG A 68 -10.81 0.71 -10.61
C ARG A 68 -9.29 0.68 -10.50
N LYS A 69 -8.58 0.68 -11.64
CA LYS A 69 -7.12 0.77 -11.69
C LYS A 69 -6.59 2.02 -10.99
N PHE A 70 -7.14 3.20 -11.34
CA PHE A 70 -6.69 4.47 -10.76
C PHE A 70 -6.94 4.53 -9.24
N VAL A 71 -8.10 4.04 -8.78
CA VAL A 71 -8.42 4.03 -7.35
C VAL A 71 -7.60 3.00 -6.59
N THR A 72 -7.29 1.85 -7.20
CA THR A 72 -6.35 0.87 -6.63
C THR A 72 -4.98 1.51 -6.37
N GLU A 73 -4.46 2.28 -7.33
CA GLU A 73 -3.21 3.04 -7.18
C GLU A 73 -3.31 4.07 -6.05
N MET A 74 -4.38 4.88 -6.05
CA MET A 74 -4.61 5.91 -5.02
C MET A 74 -4.70 5.32 -3.61
N VAL A 75 -5.43 4.21 -3.44
CA VAL A 75 -5.55 3.51 -2.16
C VAL A 75 -4.21 2.90 -1.72
N GLY A 76 -3.44 2.34 -2.65
CA GLY A 76 -2.09 1.85 -2.36
C GLY A 76 -1.15 2.95 -1.86
N GLU A 77 -1.19 4.14 -2.46
CA GLU A 77 -0.40 5.29 -2.02
C GLU A 77 -0.80 5.80 -0.63
N ILE A 78 -2.11 5.81 -0.32
CA ILE A 78 -2.58 6.16 1.03
C ILE A 78 -2.00 5.20 2.07
N GLY A 79 -2.10 3.88 1.81
CA GLY A 79 -1.58 2.85 2.72
C GLY A 79 -0.06 2.86 2.86
N LEU A 80 0.68 3.27 1.83
CA LEU A 80 2.14 3.36 1.87
C LEU A 80 2.61 4.40 2.89
N ASN A 81 1.93 5.55 2.92
CA ASN A 81 2.23 6.63 3.85
C ASN A 81 1.63 6.38 5.24
N ASN A 82 0.48 5.71 5.31
CA ASN A 82 -0.32 5.55 6.52
C ASN A 82 -0.59 4.07 6.80
N THR A 83 0.37 3.41 7.46
CA THR A 83 0.35 1.97 7.71
C THR A 83 -0.80 1.50 8.61
N GLU A 84 -1.34 2.40 9.42
CA GLU A 84 -2.49 2.15 10.29
C GLU A 84 -3.77 1.83 9.52
N PHE A 85 -3.88 2.22 8.25
CA PHE A 85 -5.04 1.89 7.39
C PHE A 85 -4.85 0.60 6.59
N LEU A 86 -3.70 -0.08 6.68
CA LEU A 86 -3.49 -1.34 5.96
C LEU A 86 -4.48 -2.45 6.34
N PRO A 87 -4.95 -2.57 7.60
CA PRO A 87 -6.02 -3.51 7.93
C PRO A 87 -7.31 -3.32 7.12
N ASP A 88 -7.62 -2.09 6.69
CA ASP A 88 -8.79 -1.78 5.85
C ASP A 88 -8.47 -1.86 4.36
N ILE A 89 -7.27 -1.43 3.96
CA ILE A 89 -6.84 -1.34 2.55
C ILE A 89 -6.50 -2.72 1.97
N VAL A 90 -5.77 -3.54 2.71
CA VAL A 90 -5.24 -4.80 2.18
C VAL A 90 -6.34 -5.79 1.80
N PRO A 91 -7.44 -5.98 2.57
CA PRO A 91 -8.57 -6.79 2.13
C PRO A 91 -9.12 -6.36 0.76
N MET A 92 -9.25 -5.04 0.55
CA MET A 92 -9.71 -4.52 -0.74
C MET A 92 -8.73 -4.83 -1.88
N LEU A 93 -7.41 -4.74 -1.63
CA LEU A 93 -6.40 -5.12 -2.61
C LEU A 93 -6.42 -6.63 -2.90
N ILE A 94 -6.68 -7.48 -1.90
CA ILE A 94 -6.83 -8.94 -2.06
C ILE A 94 -8.02 -9.23 -2.98
N ASP A 95 -9.17 -8.57 -2.78
CA ASP A 95 -10.35 -8.73 -3.63
C ASP A 95 -10.06 -8.31 -5.08
N ILE A 96 -9.31 -7.22 -5.26
CA ILE A 96 -8.90 -6.73 -6.59
C ILE A 96 -7.95 -7.70 -7.32
N LEU A 97 -7.27 -8.61 -6.61
CA LEU A 97 -6.45 -9.63 -7.27
C LEU A 97 -7.30 -10.64 -8.08
N ASP A 98 -8.61 -10.70 -7.84
CA ASP A 98 -9.58 -11.49 -8.60
C ASP A 98 -10.30 -10.68 -9.71
N ASP A 99 -9.88 -9.44 -9.98
CA ASP A 99 -10.48 -8.57 -11.00
C ASP A 99 -10.36 -9.16 -12.42
N ASP A 100 -11.42 -9.00 -13.21
CA ASP A 100 -11.52 -9.51 -14.59
C ASP A 100 -10.54 -8.84 -15.56
N THR A 101 -10.06 -7.64 -15.21
CA THR A 101 -9.20 -6.82 -16.05
C THR A 101 -7.75 -6.96 -15.58
N PRO A 102 -6.85 -7.57 -16.40
CA PRO A 102 -5.46 -7.78 -16.01
C PRO A 102 -4.69 -6.52 -15.64
N ALA A 103 -5.07 -5.35 -16.17
CA ALA A 103 -4.44 -4.08 -15.83
C ALA A 103 -4.73 -3.63 -14.39
N VAL A 104 -5.89 -3.98 -13.84
CA VAL A 104 -6.28 -3.67 -12.45
C VAL A 104 -5.54 -4.62 -11.50
N VAL A 105 -5.56 -5.94 -11.78
CA VAL A 105 -4.79 -6.94 -11.01
C VAL A 105 -3.30 -6.58 -10.94
N ARG A 106 -2.71 -6.20 -12.09
CA ARG A 106 -1.31 -5.77 -12.14
C ARG A 106 -1.04 -4.55 -11.26
N GLN A 107 -1.98 -3.59 -11.18
CA GLN A 107 -1.85 -2.42 -10.33
C GLN A 107 -1.87 -2.80 -8.84
N ALA A 108 -2.77 -3.69 -8.43
CA ALA A 108 -2.81 -4.16 -7.04
C ALA A 108 -1.51 -4.87 -6.63
N ILE A 109 -0.93 -5.68 -7.53
CA ILE A 109 0.38 -6.32 -7.27
C ILE A 109 1.48 -5.27 -7.12
N LEU A 110 1.52 -4.23 -7.96
CA LEU A 110 2.52 -3.15 -7.83
C LEU A 110 2.40 -2.43 -6.49
N CYS A 111 1.19 -2.01 -6.10
CA CYS A 111 0.95 -1.44 -4.78
C CYS A 111 1.41 -2.40 -3.68
N GLY A 112 1.09 -3.69 -3.82
CA GLY A 112 1.50 -4.73 -2.88
C GLY A 112 3.02 -4.87 -2.69
N ILE A 113 3.81 -4.71 -3.76
CA ILE A 113 5.29 -4.73 -3.68
C ILE A 113 5.79 -3.62 -2.77
N ASP A 114 5.31 -2.39 -3.00
CA ASP A 114 5.74 -1.21 -2.25
C ASP A 114 5.27 -1.28 -0.79
N LEU A 115 4.00 -1.65 -0.57
CA LEU A 115 3.42 -1.83 0.75
C LEU A 115 4.14 -2.90 1.58
N PHE A 116 4.43 -4.06 0.97
CA PHE A 116 5.11 -5.16 1.67
C PHE A 116 6.52 -4.75 2.09
N SER A 117 7.26 -4.13 1.16
CA SER A 117 8.62 -3.64 1.41
C SER A 117 8.65 -2.60 2.53
N SER A 118 7.79 -1.58 2.44
CA SER A 118 7.73 -0.50 3.43
C SER A 118 7.26 -0.97 4.80
N THR A 119 6.26 -1.86 4.87
CA THR A 119 5.77 -2.39 6.15
C THR A 119 6.84 -3.23 6.83
N LEU A 120 7.53 -4.11 6.09
CA LEU A 120 8.62 -4.92 6.62
C LEU A 120 9.80 -4.05 7.10
N GLU A 121 10.12 -2.99 6.36
CA GLU A 121 11.15 -2.01 6.77
C GLU A 121 10.79 -1.34 8.10
N LYS A 122 9.53 -0.86 8.25
CA LYS A 122 9.04 -0.24 9.49
C LYS A 122 9.11 -1.20 10.68
N ILE A 123 8.67 -2.45 10.51
CA ILE A 123 8.77 -3.49 11.55
C ILE A 123 10.21 -3.70 11.96
N ALA A 124 11.11 -3.80 10.98
CA ALA A 124 12.51 -4.04 11.26
C ALA A 124 13.15 -2.87 12.01
N ILE A 125 12.87 -1.64 11.60
CA ILE A 125 13.33 -0.44 12.31
C ILE A 125 12.81 -0.44 13.74
N GLN A 126 11.50 -0.67 13.96
CA GLN A 126 10.94 -0.69 15.30
C GLN A 126 11.56 -1.78 16.18
N GLY A 127 11.75 -2.99 15.64
CA GLY A 127 12.40 -4.10 16.36
C GLY A 127 13.86 -3.85 16.75
N LEU A 128 14.54 -2.86 16.16
CA LEU A 128 15.88 -2.44 16.58
C LEU A 128 15.88 -1.54 17.81
N TYR A 129 14.82 -0.77 18.00
CA TYR A 129 14.72 0.24 19.07
C TYR A 129 13.79 -0.20 20.20
N SER A 130 12.91 -1.16 19.96
CA SER A 130 11.90 -1.65 20.89
C SER A 130 11.79 -3.18 20.83
N SER A 131 11.58 -3.81 21.99
CA SER A 131 11.22 -5.23 22.07
C SER A 131 9.73 -5.49 21.77
N GLU A 132 8.90 -4.46 21.80
CA GLU A 132 7.46 -4.54 21.54
C GLU A 132 7.11 -3.80 20.25
N LEU A 133 6.31 -4.45 19.40
CA LEU A 133 5.80 -3.89 18.17
C LEU A 133 4.48 -3.17 18.46
N GLU A 134 4.21 -2.09 17.73
CA GLU A 134 2.96 -1.36 17.89
C GLU A 134 1.81 -2.21 17.35
N SER A 135 0.72 -2.34 18.13
CA SER A 135 -0.43 -3.17 17.75
C SER A 135 -1.01 -2.87 16.35
N ALA A 136 -0.97 -1.60 15.93
CA ALA A 136 -1.40 -1.20 14.59
C ALA A 136 -0.45 -1.73 13.50
N LEU A 137 0.87 -1.70 13.75
CA LEU A 137 1.89 -2.20 12.84
C LEU A 137 1.91 -3.74 12.79
N GLU A 138 1.66 -4.41 13.90
CA GLU A 138 1.40 -5.86 13.95
C GLU A 138 0.21 -6.24 13.06
N SER A 139 -0.93 -5.56 13.24
CA SER A 139 -2.15 -5.82 12.47
C SER A 139 -1.94 -5.57 10.97
N ALA A 140 -1.21 -4.49 10.63
CA ALA A 140 -0.82 -4.20 9.26
C ALA A 140 0.04 -5.31 8.65
N TRP A 141 1.01 -5.84 9.42
CA TRP A 141 1.87 -6.92 8.98
C TRP A 141 1.11 -8.21 8.70
N GLU A 142 0.21 -8.61 9.62
CA GLU A 142 -0.64 -9.79 9.44
C GLU A 142 -1.46 -9.70 8.15
N CYS A 143 -1.96 -8.50 7.83
CA CYS A 143 -2.68 -8.27 6.58
C CYS A 143 -1.75 -8.42 5.37
N MET A 144 -0.53 -7.86 5.41
CA MET A 144 0.44 -8.01 4.33
C MET A 144 0.88 -9.47 4.10
N LEU A 145 0.93 -10.30 5.14
CA LEU A 145 1.18 -11.74 5.01
C LEU A 145 0.04 -12.45 4.24
N LYS A 146 -1.23 -12.11 4.52
CA LYS A 146 -2.39 -12.62 3.77
C LYS A 146 -2.33 -12.20 2.29
N PHE A 147 -1.95 -10.94 2.03
CA PHE A 147 -1.75 -10.46 0.66
C PHE A 147 -0.63 -11.22 -0.06
N LYS A 148 0.52 -11.44 0.61
CA LYS A 148 1.62 -12.26 0.09
C LYS A 148 1.13 -13.64 -0.33
N ASP A 149 0.36 -14.32 0.51
CA ASP A 149 -0.15 -15.66 0.23
C ASP A 149 -1.08 -15.68 -0.99
N LYS A 150 -1.96 -14.69 -1.12
CA LYS A 150 -2.81 -14.53 -2.31
C LYS A 150 -1.97 -14.30 -3.57
N VAL A 151 -0.96 -13.43 -3.54
CA VAL A 151 -0.09 -13.19 -4.70
C VAL A 151 0.74 -14.43 -5.06
N TYR A 152 1.21 -15.20 -4.06
CA TYR A 152 1.92 -16.46 -4.28
C TYR A 152 1.03 -17.47 -4.99
N SER A 153 -0.26 -17.55 -4.62
CA SER A 153 -1.22 -18.41 -5.32
C SER A 153 -1.29 -18.08 -6.82
N ILE A 154 -1.24 -16.80 -7.19
CA ILE A 154 -1.24 -16.33 -8.59
C ILE A 154 0.09 -16.66 -9.28
N ALA A 155 1.22 -16.44 -8.59
CA ALA A 155 2.55 -16.71 -9.12
C ALA A 155 2.73 -18.19 -9.49
N PHE A 156 2.18 -19.09 -8.67
CA PHE A 156 2.37 -20.54 -8.80
C PHE A 156 1.16 -21.27 -9.39
N GLN A 157 0.08 -20.57 -9.75
CA GLN A 157 -1.06 -21.17 -10.44
C GLN A 157 -0.66 -21.75 -11.81
N ASN A 158 -1.25 -22.88 -12.17
CA ASN A 158 -1.11 -23.49 -13.49
C ASN A 158 -1.87 -22.67 -14.54
N GLY A 159 -1.19 -22.28 -15.63
CA GLY A 159 -1.76 -21.46 -16.71
C GLY A 159 -0.92 -20.24 -17.06
N ARG A 160 -1.34 -19.52 -18.11
CA ARG A 160 -0.76 -18.24 -18.55
C ARG A 160 -1.71 -17.12 -18.14
N SER A 161 -1.36 -16.39 -17.08
CA SER A 161 -2.04 -15.16 -16.67
C SER A 161 -1.13 -13.96 -16.92
N GLY A 162 -1.69 -12.87 -17.44
CA GLY A 162 -0.95 -11.61 -17.61
C GLY A 162 -0.48 -10.99 -16.28
N ALA A 163 -1.02 -11.44 -15.14
CA ALA A 163 -0.58 -11.04 -13.81
C ALA A 163 0.56 -11.91 -13.26
N LYS A 164 0.78 -13.11 -13.81
CA LYS A 164 1.77 -14.09 -13.30
C LYS A 164 3.20 -13.55 -13.28
N LEU A 165 3.59 -12.79 -14.32
CA LEU A 165 4.92 -12.18 -14.36
C LEU A 165 5.12 -11.15 -13.23
N LEU A 166 4.11 -10.33 -12.96
CA LEU A 166 4.21 -9.37 -11.83
C LEU A 166 4.13 -10.09 -10.48
N ALA A 167 3.33 -11.14 -10.36
CA ALA A 167 3.31 -11.95 -9.14
C ALA A 167 4.68 -12.59 -8.87
N LEU A 168 5.39 -13.06 -9.91
CA LEU A 168 6.77 -13.53 -9.79
C LEU A 168 7.74 -12.40 -9.42
N LYS A 169 7.54 -11.17 -9.91
CA LYS A 169 8.33 -10.01 -9.45
C LYS A 169 8.08 -9.69 -7.98
N PHE A 170 6.85 -9.85 -7.49
CA PHE A 170 6.55 -9.74 -6.07
C PHE A 170 7.31 -10.81 -5.27
N VAL A 171 7.31 -12.07 -5.72
CA VAL A 171 8.11 -13.14 -5.09
C VAL A 171 9.61 -12.79 -5.09
N GLU A 172 10.14 -12.26 -6.19
CA GLU A 172 11.53 -11.80 -6.27
C GLU A 172 11.81 -10.68 -5.24
N ALA A 173 10.94 -9.69 -5.14
CA ALA A 173 11.07 -8.59 -4.18
C ALA A 173 11.09 -9.14 -2.73
N VAL A 174 10.19 -10.07 -2.41
CA VAL A 174 10.14 -10.74 -1.10
C VAL A 174 11.44 -11.50 -0.82
N ILE A 175 11.95 -12.28 -1.78
CA ILE A 175 13.23 -13.01 -1.63
C ILE A 175 14.38 -12.04 -1.36
N ARG A 176 14.44 -10.93 -2.11
CA ARG A 176 15.48 -9.90 -1.92
C ARG A 176 15.41 -9.25 -0.53
N LEU A 177 14.21 -9.01 -0.01
CA LEU A 177 14.03 -8.42 1.33
C LEU A 177 14.51 -9.37 2.45
N TYR A 178 14.33 -10.68 2.27
CA TYR A 178 14.75 -11.69 3.26
C TYR A 178 16.18 -12.20 3.10
N THR A 179 16.84 -11.91 1.97
CA THR A 179 18.18 -12.43 1.67
C THR A 179 19.23 -11.35 1.83
N LEU A 180 20.30 -11.63 2.58
CA LEU A 180 21.47 -10.75 2.68
C LEU A 180 22.05 -10.46 1.30
N ASP A 181 22.40 -9.21 1.05
CA ASP A 181 23.28 -8.88 -0.08
C ASP A 181 24.71 -9.37 0.25
N PRO A 182 25.25 -10.39 -0.45
CA PRO A 182 26.60 -10.89 -0.20
C PRO A 182 27.69 -9.86 -0.52
N ASN A 183 27.38 -8.82 -1.29
CA ASN A 183 28.29 -7.72 -1.61
C ASN A 183 28.01 -6.44 -0.79
N GLY A 184 27.10 -6.51 0.19
CA GLY A 184 26.78 -5.38 1.05
C GLY A 184 28.01 -4.97 1.87
N SER A 185 28.47 -3.73 1.69
CA SER A 185 29.58 -3.17 2.48
C SER A 185 29.29 -3.26 3.98
N THR A 186 30.26 -3.75 4.74
CA THR A 186 30.24 -3.79 6.22
C THR A 186 30.70 -2.48 6.87
N GLU A 187 31.17 -1.50 6.09
CA GLU A 187 31.70 -0.24 6.62
C GLU A 187 30.67 0.91 6.57
N PRO A 188 30.50 1.67 7.67
CA PRO A 188 29.65 2.85 7.67
C PRO A 188 30.36 4.00 6.94
N THR A 189 29.95 4.31 5.71
CA THR A 189 30.45 5.51 5.03
C THR A 189 29.92 6.76 5.72
N SER A 190 30.83 7.47 6.40
CA SER A 190 30.58 8.77 7.02
C SER A 190 30.55 9.88 5.97
N HIS A 191 29.43 10.16 5.32
CA HIS A 191 29.27 11.44 4.62
C HIS A 191 27.84 11.98 4.75
N HIS A 192 27.81 13.27 5.07
CA HIS A 192 26.69 14.10 5.47
C HIS A 192 25.63 14.22 4.36
N GLY A 193 24.42 13.75 4.62
CA GLY A 193 23.26 13.86 3.72
C GLY A 193 22.32 12.69 3.93
N ILE A 194 21.10 12.96 4.37
CA ILE A 194 20.09 11.96 4.76
C ILE A 194 19.86 10.97 3.59
N THR A 195 20.41 9.77 3.73
CA THR A 195 20.06 8.58 2.94
C THR A 195 20.21 7.41 3.90
N PHE A 196 19.12 7.04 4.55
CA PHE A 196 19.08 5.92 5.47
C PHE A 196 19.00 4.63 4.66
N GLN A 197 20.16 4.03 4.44
CA GLN A 197 20.28 2.70 3.86
C GLN A 197 19.96 1.69 4.97
N VAL A 198 18.78 1.08 4.91
CA VAL A 198 18.37 0.04 5.87
C VAL A 198 19.31 -1.16 5.71
N ARG A 199 20.05 -1.44 6.79
CA ARG A 199 21.10 -2.45 6.86
C ARG A 199 20.52 -3.85 6.71
N SER A 200 20.98 -4.58 5.71
CA SER A 200 20.69 -6.00 5.45
C SER A 200 21.16 -6.95 6.56
N HIS A 201 22.12 -6.55 7.41
CA HIS A 201 22.58 -7.36 8.57
C HIS A 201 21.56 -7.46 9.72
N ASN A 202 20.63 -6.50 9.82
CA ASN A 202 19.63 -6.50 10.89
C ASN A 202 18.32 -7.18 10.48
N MET A 203 17.97 -7.18 9.19
CA MET A 203 16.77 -7.83 8.68
C MET A 203 16.75 -9.34 8.94
N ILE A 204 17.88 -10.04 8.81
CA ILE A 204 17.96 -11.49 9.06
C ILE A 204 17.90 -11.81 10.55
N THR A 205 18.54 -11.01 11.41
CA THR A 205 18.49 -11.21 12.86
C THR A 205 17.08 -10.91 13.38
N LEU A 206 16.41 -9.89 12.86
CA LEU A 206 15.01 -9.59 13.16
C LEU A 206 14.04 -10.64 12.57
N SER A 207 14.36 -11.23 11.42
CA SER A 207 13.61 -12.38 10.90
C SER A 207 13.72 -13.62 11.81
N LYS A 208 14.82 -13.75 12.54
CA LYS A 208 15.04 -14.86 13.49
C LYS A 208 14.55 -14.55 14.90
N THR A 209 14.32 -13.28 15.25
CA THR A 209 13.86 -12.87 16.59
C THR A 209 12.37 -12.50 16.62
N PHE A 210 11.82 -11.95 15.54
CA PHE A 210 10.41 -11.50 15.45
C PHE A 210 9.59 -12.24 14.37
N VAL A 211 10.21 -12.68 13.27
CA VAL A 211 9.51 -13.45 12.21
C VAL A 211 9.33 -14.97 12.48
N PRO A 212 9.94 -15.64 13.49
CA PRO A 212 9.69 -17.08 13.69
C PRO A 212 8.26 -17.45 14.11
N ILE A 213 7.41 -16.46 14.41
CA ILE A 213 6.04 -16.73 14.87
C ILE A 213 5.06 -16.90 13.69
N TYR A 214 5.38 -16.43 12.47
CA TYR A 214 4.40 -16.37 11.38
C TYR A 214 4.93 -16.71 9.96
N CYS A 215 6.03 -17.46 9.84
CA CYS A 215 6.43 -18.09 8.58
C CYS A 215 5.92 -19.53 8.46
#